data_AF-A0A2E8GEY7-F1
#
_entry.id   AF-A0A2E8GEY7-F1
#
_cell.length_a   1.000
_cell.length_b   1.000
_cell.length_c   1.000
_cell.angle_alpha   90.00
_cell.angle_beta   90.00
_cell.angle_gamma   90.00
#
_symmetry.space_group_name_H-M   'P 1'
#
loop_
_entity.id
_entity.type
_entity.pdbx_description
1 polymer ?
#
loop_
_entity_poly.entity_id
_entity_poly.type
_entity_poly.pdbx_seq_one_letter_code
_entity_poly.pdbx_strand_id
1 'polypeptide(L)'
;MGSIKSPTTDDLSADSSAGSSPGGREVLRIGVILPTEERHPVRWLAARALGAELAWRNSPTDLQWFVQAPTASPWLHDTTVAINTVPENVSEMGGELDVVVGFIDSDNTYEFWVDPASAEMTMDDAVALIPRYLTPSLVEDAHPAPSLSESILVDVTTRCSDVVAAEVSRHALSRSLPISLIGPLDEQTHFATQLARHDQSATDVGTDLDPEQFGSLIQRSAVVVTGDDALHHLARVLHGRTVLLEADIDDQHMQRDLWRAGSDPSGDRRHFSIEQKMGRLAEIVEQTALLRLGRSLSKRTIEQESERNQQLMMLGHQQSVHWMQQRRRSQHTIDELRYALRQLEEERDTALTDAATSRLELRTQHRRLNELEMRVAQLDQGPARLQRTVDWSSVISQIERDLLAVLRWLRRQLGR
;
A
#
# COMPACT_ATOMS: atom_id res chain seq x y z
N MET A 1 -9.49 81.17 17.93
CA MET A 1 -8.38 81.00 18.89
C MET A 1 -8.96 80.33 20.13
N GLY A 2 -8.62 79.07 20.39
CA GLY A 2 -9.13 78.30 21.53
C GLY A 2 -9.00 76.81 21.28
N SER A 3 -7.80 76.28 21.54
CA SER A 3 -7.33 74.90 21.30
C SER A 3 -8.13 73.84 22.07
N ILE A 4 -8.55 72.78 21.39
CA ILE A 4 -9.22 71.60 21.95
C ILE A 4 -8.12 70.57 22.26
N LYS A 5 -7.97 70.22 23.54
CA LYS A 5 -7.07 69.16 24.01
C LYS A 5 -7.73 67.80 23.84
N SER A 6 -7.06 66.89 23.12
CA SER A 6 -7.35 65.46 23.08
C SER A 6 -6.93 64.78 24.39
N PRO A 7 -7.64 63.74 24.87
CA PRO A 7 -7.19 62.95 26.01
C PRO A 7 -6.08 61.98 25.59
N THR A 8 -4.99 62.04 26.35
CA THR A 8 -3.79 61.21 26.28
C THR A 8 -4.12 59.74 26.59
N THR A 9 -3.67 58.84 25.73
CA THR A 9 -3.46 57.42 26.03
C THR A 9 -2.30 57.29 27.00
N ASP A 10 -2.57 56.66 28.14
CA ASP A 10 -1.55 56.34 29.15
C ASP A 10 -0.61 55.26 28.63
N ASP A 11 0.68 55.62 28.60
CA ASP A 11 1.82 54.75 28.43
C ASP A 11 1.89 53.75 29.60
N LEU A 12 1.75 52.47 29.30
CA LEU A 12 2.35 51.39 30.09
C LEU A 12 3.35 50.66 29.20
N SER A 13 4.54 51.26 29.15
CA SER A 13 5.78 50.62 28.76
C SER A 13 6.14 49.52 29.76
N ALA A 14 5.91 48.27 29.37
CA ALA A 14 6.73 47.16 29.82
C ALA A 14 7.57 46.72 28.63
N ASP A 15 8.84 47.13 28.66
CA ASP A 15 9.91 46.66 27.80
C ASP A 15 9.97 45.12 27.79
N SER A 16 9.33 44.49 26.80
CA SER A 16 9.88 43.30 26.20
C SER A 16 10.54 43.72 24.89
N SER A 17 11.82 44.05 24.98
CA SER A 17 12.76 44.07 23.87
C SER A 17 12.65 42.74 23.13
N ALA A 18 11.72 42.65 22.19
CA ALA A 18 11.78 41.69 21.11
C ALA A 18 13.06 42.03 20.36
N GLY A 19 14.11 41.26 20.60
CA GLY A 19 15.36 41.37 19.88
C GLY A 19 15.07 41.12 18.40
N SER A 20 14.73 42.18 17.66
CA SER A 20 14.76 42.15 16.21
C SER A 20 16.23 42.12 15.82
N SER A 21 16.79 40.92 15.76
CA SER A 21 18.01 40.66 15.00
C SER A 21 17.83 41.30 13.61
N PRO A 22 18.72 42.21 13.17
CA PRO A 22 18.68 42.78 11.82
C PRO A 22 18.99 41.73 10.74
N GLY A 23 19.42 40.53 11.13
CA GLY A 23 19.45 39.35 10.26
C GLY A 23 18.10 38.67 10.33
N GLY A 24 17.31 38.80 9.27
CA GLY A 24 16.08 38.04 9.14
C GLY A 24 16.36 36.54 9.26
N ARG A 25 15.57 35.80 10.05
CA ARG A 25 15.53 34.32 10.02
C ARG A 25 15.53 33.84 8.57
N GLU A 26 16.54 33.05 8.21
CA GLU A 26 16.76 32.48 6.86
C GLU A 26 15.85 31.28 6.58
N VAL A 27 15.23 30.70 7.61
CA VAL A 27 14.42 29.47 7.55
C VAL A 27 12.98 29.76 7.96
N LEU A 28 12.01 29.36 7.13
CA LEU A 28 10.56 29.51 7.36
C LEU A 28 10.04 28.42 8.30
N ARG A 29 9.36 28.80 9.39
CA ARG A 29 8.79 27.85 10.35
C ARG A 29 7.32 27.59 10.06
N ILE A 30 7.00 26.40 9.58
CA ILE A 30 5.64 26.01 9.19
C ILE A 30 5.09 25.04 10.22
N GLY A 31 3.97 25.41 10.85
CA GLY A 31 3.18 24.50 11.66
C GLY A 31 2.11 23.83 10.81
N VAL A 32 1.96 22.51 10.88
CA VAL A 32 0.87 21.78 10.22
C VAL A 32 0.01 21.13 11.28
N ILE A 33 -1.28 21.45 11.28
CA ILE A 33 -2.25 20.80 12.17
C ILE A 33 -2.81 19.55 11.49
N LEU A 34 -2.62 18.41 12.15
CA LEU A 34 -3.18 17.15 11.75
C LEU A 34 -4.66 17.10 12.14
N PRO A 35 -5.55 16.67 11.23
CA PRO A 35 -6.99 16.62 11.50
C PRO A 35 -7.28 15.59 12.60
N THR A 36 -7.98 16.02 13.65
CA THR A 36 -8.37 15.16 14.79
C THR A 36 -9.82 14.67 14.66
N GLU A 37 -10.66 15.46 14.01
CA GLU A 37 -12.03 15.08 13.71
C GLU A 37 -12.05 13.97 12.64
N GLU A 38 -12.81 12.90 12.94
CA GLU A 38 -12.94 11.63 12.18
C GLU A 38 -11.82 10.59 12.31
N ARG A 39 -10.74 10.80 13.09
CA ARG A 39 -9.77 9.74 13.51
C ARG A 39 -9.26 8.79 12.40
N HIS A 40 -9.20 9.25 11.15
CA HIS A 40 -8.92 8.38 10.01
C HIS A 40 -7.45 8.47 9.56
N PRO A 41 -6.66 7.38 9.56
CA PRO A 41 -5.22 7.40 9.30
C PRO A 41 -4.85 7.94 7.91
N VAL A 42 -5.74 7.80 6.93
CA VAL A 42 -5.55 8.39 5.58
C VAL A 42 -5.46 9.91 5.64
N ARG A 43 -6.26 10.57 6.49
CA ARG A 43 -6.25 12.04 6.61
C ARG A 43 -4.98 12.55 7.25
N TRP A 44 -4.43 11.80 8.21
CA TRP A 44 -3.13 12.08 8.80
C TRP A 44 -2.01 11.96 7.77
N LEU A 45 -2.00 10.87 7.00
CA LEU A 45 -1.08 10.69 5.87
C LEU A 45 -1.19 11.81 4.84
N ALA A 46 -2.41 12.22 4.48
CA ALA A 46 -2.65 13.30 3.52
C ALA A 46 -2.13 14.65 4.05
N ALA A 47 -2.37 14.98 5.31
CA ALA A 47 -1.85 16.18 5.95
C ALA A 47 -0.31 16.17 6.04
N ARG A 48 0.30 15.00 6.31
CA ARG A 48 1.75 14.83 6.27
C ARG A 48 2.33 15.04 4.88
N ALA A 49 1.72 14.44 3.87
CA ALA A 49 2.13 14.61 2.48
C ALA A 49 2.02 16.07 2.02
N LEU A 50 0.94 16.77 2.41
CA LEU A 50 0.77 18.20 2.17
C LEU A 50 1.87 19.03 2.85
N GLY A 51 2.13 18.77 4.13
CA GLY A 51 3.18 19.46 4.89
C GLY A 51 4.56 19.29 4.27
N ALA A 52 4.92 18.06 3.90
CA ALA A 52 6.20 17.76 3.24
C ALA A 52 6.33 18.48 1.89
N GLU A 53 5.27 18.52 1.09
CA GLU A 53 5.25 19.26 -0.18
C GLU A 53 5.38 20.78 0.03
N LEU A 54 4.74 21.35 1.05
CA LEU A 54 4.90 22.77 1.40
C LEU A 54 6.32 23.08 1.88
N ALA A 55 6.90 22.22 2.72
CA ALA A 55 8.27 22.36 3.18
C ALA A 55 9.27 22.34 2.02
N TRP A 56 9.06 21.43 1.06
CA TRP A 56 9.89 21.33 -0.14
C TRP A 56 9.79 22.59 -1.02
N ARG A 57 8.58 23.09 -1.27
CA ARG A 57 8.35 24.27 -2.15
C ARG A 57 8.82 25.59 -1.54
N ASN A 58 8.72 25.72 -0.21
CA ASN A 58 9.09 26.93 0.51
C ASN A 58 10.49 26.85 1.15
N SER A 59 11.26 25.82 0.82
CA SER A 59 12.60 25.58 1.37
C SER A 59 13.52 26.81 1.24
N PRO A 60 14.32 27.15 2.27
CA PRO A 60 14.53 26.39 3.51
C PRO A 60 13.41 26.58 4.54
N THR A 61 12.94 25.46 5.11
CA THR A 61 11.84 25.41 6.09
C THR A 61 12.19 24.52 7.29
N ASP A 62 11.54 24.81 8.41
CA ASP A 62 11.49 23.97 9.61
C ASP A 62 10.02 23.65 9.87
N LEU A 63 9.69 22.36 9.85
CA LEU A 63 8.30 21.92 9.87
C LEU A 63 7.97 21.28 11.22
N GLN A 64 6.87 21.73 11.82
CA GLN A 64 6.39 21.27 13.11
C GLN A 64 4.96 20.73 12.99
N TRP A 65 4.69 19.60 13.64
CA TRP A 65 3.39 18.92 13.58
C TRP A 65 2.59 19.18 14.84
N PHE A 66 1.31 19.48 14.68
CA PHE A 66 0.41 19.80 15.77
C PHE A 66 -0.87 18.95 15.74
N VAL A 67 -1.41 18.65 16.92
CA VAL A 67 -2.69 17.95 17.10
C VAL A 67 -3.57 18.71 18.09
N GLN A 68 -4.86 18.88 17.79
CA GLN A 68 -5.84 19.47 18.72
C GLN A 68 -6.15 18.49 19.86
N ALA A 69 -5.59 18.73 21.04
CA ALA A 69 -5.71 17.93 22.28
C ALA A 69 -5.37 16.42 22.13
N PRO A 70 -4.48 15.88 22.97
CA PRO A 70 -4.15 14.45 22.93
C PRO A 70 -5.29 13.64 23.56
N THR A 71 -6.33 13.33 22.79
CA THR A 71 -7.16 12.15 23.13
C THR A 71 -6.35 10.90 22.88
N ALA A 72 -6.52 9.87 23.72
CA ALA A 72 -5.88 8.55 23.61
C ALA A 72 -6.22 7.87 22.26
N SER A 73 -5.57 8.32 21.20
CA SER A 73 -5.63 7.74 19.87
C SER A 73 -4.53 6.69 19.79
N PRO A 74 -4.84 5.45 19.38
CA PRO A 74 -3.80 4.43 19.17
C PRO A 74 -2.74 4.86 18.14
N TRP A 75 -3.09 5.83 17.28
CA TRP A 75 -2.26 6.38 16.21
C TRP A 75 -1.30 7.51 16.65
N LEU A 76 -1.34 7.96 17.91
CA LEU A 76 -0.48 9.05 18.44
C LEU A 76 0.93 8.60 18.81
N HIS A 77 1.21 7.30 18.80
CA HIS A 77 2.50 6.74 19.20
C HIS A 77 3.52 6.71 18.06
N ASP A 78 3.58 7.77 17.25
CA ASP A 78 4.71 7.98 16.35
C ASP A 78 5.93 8.36 17.19
N THR A 79 6.81 7.40 17.45
CA THR A 79 8.03 7.62 18.24
C THR A 79 9.12 8.41 17.50
N THR A 80 8.96 8.62 16.19
CA THR A 80 9.99 9.21 15.34
C THR A 80 9.78 10.71 15.08
N VAL A 81 8.53 11.16 15.12
CA VAL A 81 8.16 12.55 14.90
C VAL A 81 7.69 13.18 16.21
N ALA A 82 8.31 14.29 16.61
CA ALA A 82 7.83 15.09 17.74
C ALA A 82 6.50 15.76 17.36
N ILE A 83 5.39 15.14 17.74
CA ILE A 83 4.04 15.69 17.57
C ILE A 83 3.74 16.59 18.78
N ASN A 84 3.58 17.88 18.51
CA ASN A 84 3.22 18.87 19.54
C ASN A 84 1.71 18.94 19.73
N THR A 85 1.27 19.31 20.93
CA THR A 85 -0.12 19.68 21.16
C THR A 85 -0.34 21.11 20.70
N VAL A 86 -1.46 21.38 20.01
CA VAL A 86 -1.90 22.76 19.78
C VAL A 86 -2.07 23.43 21.14
N PRO A 87 -1.34 24.51 21.46
CA PRO A 87 -1.45 25.19 22.75
C PRO A 87 -2.81 25.87 22.88
N GLU A 88 -3.30 25.97 24.12
CA GLU A 88 -4.59 26.60 24.44
C GLU A 88 -4.60 28.11 24.16
N ASN A 89 -3.41 28.75 24.17
CA ASN A 89 -3.27 30.18 23.90
C ASN A 89 -2.34 30.45 22.70
N VAL A 90 -2.90 31.04 21.65
CA VAL A 90 -2.23 31.31 20.36
C VAL A 90 -1.01 32.22 20.50
N SER A 91 -0.98 33.11 21.50
CA SER A 91 0.18 33.96 21.78
C SER A 91 1.45 33.15 22.12
N GLU A 92 1.29 31.90 22.58
CA GLU A 92 2.41 30.98 22.88
C GLU A 92 3.08 30.49 21.59
N MET A 93 2.33 30.29 20.50
CA MET A 93 2.90 30.02 19.16
C MET A 93 3.39 31.29 18.45
N GLY A 94 3.09 32.46 19.03
CA GLY A 94 3.34 33.80 18.50
C GLY A 94 4.79 34.06 18.08
N GLY A 95 5.76 33.47 18.80
CA GLY A 95 7.20 33.66 18.55
C GLY A 95 7.93 32.50 17.85
N GLU A 96 7.27 31.34 17.74
CA GLU A 96 7.90 30.09 17.33
C GLU A 96 7.59 29.67 15.90
N LEU A 97 6.39 29.95 15.39
CA LEU A 97 5.97 29.60 14.03
C LEU A 97 5.76 30.86 13.18
N ASP A 98 6.00 30.78 11.88
CA ASP A 98 5.71 31.86 10.95
C ASP A 98 4.30 31.71 10.37
N VAL A 99 3.89 30.48 9.99
CA VAL A 99 2.56 30.17 9.45
C VAL A 99 2.05 28.86 10.02
N VAL A 100 0.73 28.74 10.16
CA VAL A 100 0.06 27.50 10.54
C VAL A 100 -0.91 27.08 9.44
N VAL A 101 -0.87 25.81 9.03
CA VAL A 101 -1.67 25.24 7.93
C VAL A 101 -2.51 24.07 8.44
N GLY A 102 -3.77 23.95 8.02
CA GLY A 102 -4.58 22.75 8.27
C GLY A 102 -6.02 22.85 7.77
N PHE A 103 -6.71 21.71 7.71
CA PHE A 103 -8.08 21.56 7.20
C PHE A 103 -9.11 21.56 8.35
N ILE A 104 -9.28 22.66 9.08
CA ILE A 104 -10.12 22.70 10.30
C ILE A 104 -11.38 23.55 10.05
N ASP A 105 -12.50 23.06 10.57
CA ASP A 105 -13.79 23.75 10.58
C ASP A 105 -13.74 25.02 11.44
N SER A 106 -13.91 26.17 10.76
CA SER A 106 -14.38 27.52 11.14
C SER A 106 -14.18 28.16 12.54
N ASP A 107 -13.84 27.46 13.62
CA ASP A 107 -13.78 28.03 14.98
C ASP A 107 -12.37 28.46 15.43
N ASN A 108 -11.34 28.23 14.62
CA ASN A 108 -9.96 28.59 14.97
C ASN A 108 -9.58 30.01 14.50
N THR A 109 -9.33 30.89 15.46
CA THR A 109 -8.90 32.28 15.25
C THR A 109 -7.38 32.44 15.32
N TYR A 110 -6.59 31.70 14.51
CA TYR A 110 -5.16 32.02 14.40
C TYR A 110 -4.96 33.18 13.42
N GLU A 111 -4.24 34.22 13.85
CA GLU A 111 -3.99 35.44 13.04
C GLU A 111 -3.19 35.15 11.74
N PHE A 112 -2.46 34.02 11.69
CA PHE A 112 -1.62 33.60 10.56
C PHE A 112 -1.93 32.17 10.09
N TRP A 113 -3.22 31.82 10.11
CA TRP A 113 -3.75 30.56 9.59
C TRP A 113 -3.84 30.56 8.07
N VAL A 114 -3.49 29.45 7.45
CA VAL A 114 -3.79 29.17 6.05
C VAL A 114 -4.63 27.89 5.98
N ASP A 115 -5.89 28.05 5.63
CA ASP A 115 -6.75 26.94 5.25
C ASP A 115 -6.41 26.52 3.81
N PRO A 116 -6.02 25.26 3.53
CA PRO A 116 -5.81 24.77 2.18
C PRO A 116 -6.98 25.00 1.22
N ALA A 117 -8.23 25.09 1.74
CA ALA A 117 -9.40 25.42 0.93
C ALA A 117 -9.27 26.79 0.22
N SER A 118 -8.47 27.73 0.76
CA SER A 118 -8.16 29.02 0.12
C SER A 118 -7.47 28.89 -1.24
N ALA A 119 -6.80 27.77 -1.49
CA ALA A 119 -6.19 27.40 -2.75
C ALA A 119 -6.99 26.35 -3.54
N GLU A 120 -8.27 26.13 -3.16
CA GLU A 120 -9.14 25.07 -3.70
C GLU A 120 -8.57 23.66 -3.46
N MET A 121 -7.67 23.51 -2.48
CA MET A 121 -7.13 22.22 -2.06
C MET A 121 -8.10 21.55 -1.10
N THR A 122 -8.58 20.36 -1.46
CA THR A 122 -9.39 19.49 -0.58
C THR A 122 -8.53 18.41 0.06
N MET A 123 -9.08 17.72 1.07
CA MET A 123 -8.40 16.56 1.68
C MET A 123 -8.16 15.45 0.64
N ASP A 124 -9.10 15.22 -0.27
CA ASP A 124 -8.98 14.23 -1.35
C ASP A 124 -7.89 14.59 -2.37
N ASP A 125 -7.70 15.89 -2.63
CA ASP A 125 -6.57 16.38 -3.43
C ASP A 125 -5.24 16.13 -2.71
N ALA A 126 -5.19 16.32 -1.38
CA ALA A 126 -4.00 16.06 -0.59
C ALA A 126 -3.62 14.55 -0.55
N VAL A 127 -4.61 13.64 -0.60
CA VAL A 127 -4.35 12.20 -0.74
C VAL A 127 -3.52 11.89 -2.00
N ALA A 128 -3.72 12.63 -3.09
CA ALA A 128 -2.96 12.46 -4.33
C ALA A 128 -1.47 12.86 -4.21
N LEU A 129 -1.07 13.53 -3.13
CA LEU A 129 0.33 13.85 -2.83
C LEU A 129 1.07 12.69 -2.15
N ILE A 130 0.34 11.75 -1.53
CA ILE A 130 0.91 10.66 -0.75
C ILE A 130 1.91 9.79 -1.52
N PRO A 131 1.72 9.45 -2.82
CA PRO A 131 2.73 8.70 -3.57
C PRO A 131 4.11 9.38 -3.65
N ARG A 132 4.18 10.70 -3.50
CA ARG A 132 5.44 11.46 -3.49
C ARG A 132 6.08 11.47 -2.11
N TYR A 133 5.24 11.44 -1.07
CA TYR A 133 5.65 11.36 0.32
C TYR A 133 6.18 9.96 0.67
N LEU A 134 5.43 8.90 0.33
CA LEU A 134 5.79 7.50 0.55
C LEU A 134 6.76 7.00 -0.52
N THR A 135 7.98 7.50 -0.44
CA THR A 135 9.08 7.02 -1.30
C THR A 135 9.36 5.53 -1.06
N PRO A 136 9.84 4.77 -2.06
CA PRO A 136 10.09 3.34 -1.91
C PRO A 136 10.99 2.97 -0.72
N SER A 137 11.99 3.80 -0.42
CA SER A 137 12.86 3.62 0.75
C SER A 137 12.10 3.76 2.07
N LEU A 138 11.28 4.81 2.20
CA LEU A 138 10.46 5.02 3.39
C LEU A 138 9.46 3.86 3.60
N VAL A 139 8.92 3.33 2.50
CA VAL A 139 7.99 2.19 2.52
C VAL A 139 8.69 0.91 2.97
N GLU A 140 9.95 0.69 2.59
CA GLU A 140 10.73 -0.47 3.05
C GLU A 140 11.06 -0.37 4.53
N ASP A 141 11.44 0.81 4.99
CA ASP A 141 11.81 1.06 6.38
C ASP A 141 10.59 1.02 7.32
N ALA A 142 9.44 1.51 6.86
CA ALA A 142 8.22 1.62 7.66
C ALA A 142 7.29 0.39 7.57
N HIS A 143 7.57 -0.63 6.76
CA HIS A 143 6.61 -1.73 6.62
C HIS A 143 6.55 -2.60 7.89
N PRO A 144 5.38 -2.74 8.55
CA PRO A 144 5.30 -3.40 9.86
C PRO A 144 5.59 -4.91 9.81
N ALA A 145 5.25 -5.57 8.69
CA ALA A 145 5.47 -6.99 8.50
C ALA A 145 5.87 -7.32 7.05
N PRO A 146 7.16 -7.20 6.65
CA PRO A 146 7.59 -7.36 5.26
C PRO A 146 7.19 -8.69 4.61
N SER A 147 6.98 -9.74 5.42
CA SER A 147 6.45 -11.04 4.98
C SER A 147 5.01 -11.00 4.47
N LEU A 148 4.26 -9.94 4.79
CA LEU A 148 2.90 -9.68 4.33
C LEU A 148 2.86 -8.74 3.12
N SER A 149 4.03 -8.41 2.55
CA SER A 149 4.07 -7.75 1.25
C SER A 149 3.32 -8.61 0.22
N GLU A 150 2.53 -7.95 -0.62
CA GLU A 150 1.67 -8.58 -1.61
C GLU A 150 0.52 -9.43 -1.03
N SER A 151 0.09 -9.15 0.20
CA SER A 151 -1.14 -9.73 0.78
C SER A 151 -2.41 -9.07 0.25
N ILE A 152 -3.54 -9.81 0.31
CA ILE A 152 -4.87 -9.22 0.24
C ILE A 152 -5.15 -8.58 1.60
N LEU A 153 -5.21 -7.25 1.61
CA LEU A 153 -5.56 -6.49 2.80
C LEU A 153 -7.07 -6.35 2.87
N VAL A 154 -7.67 -6.82 3.97
CA VAL A 154 -9.10 -6.65 4.22
C VAL A 154 -9.27 -5.72 5.42
N ASP A 155 -10.00 -4.64 5.18
CA ASP A 155 -10.47 -3.74 6.21
C ASP A 155 -11.79 -4.24 6.80
N VAL A 156 -11.74 -4.63 8.07
CA VAL A 156 -12.84 -5.19 8.85
C VAL A 156 -13.27 -4.20 9.94
N THR A 157 -13.31 -2.91 9.61
CA THR A 157 -13.87 -1.85 10.49
C THR A 157 -15.33 -2.09 10.85
N THR A 158 -16.09 -2.72 9.94
CA THR A 158 -17.46 -3.17 10.17
C THR A 158 -17.58 -4.66 9.87
N ARG A 159 -18.62 -5.28 10.43
CA ARG A 159 -18.85 -6.71 10.31
C ARG A 159 -19.10 -7.12 8.86
N CYS A 160 -18.09 -7.70 8.22
CA CYS A 160 -18.19 -8.19 6.85
C CYS A 160 -19.14 -9.40 6.73
N SER A 161 -19.80 -9.52 5.59
CA SER A 161 -20.68 -10.64 5.28
C SER A 161 -19.90 -11.93 4.98
N ASP A 162 -20.55 -13.08 5.15
CA ASP A 162 -19.98 -14.39 4.80
C ASP A 162 -19.59 -14.47 3.31
N VAL A 163 -20.27 -13.70 2.44
CA VAL A 163 -19.98 -13.58 1.00
C VAL A 163 -18.58 -13.02 0.76
N VAL A 164 -18.22 -11.94 1.46
CA VAL A 164 -16.90 -11.31 1.34
C VAL A 164 -15.80 -12.30 1.76
N ALA A 165 -15.99 -13.00 2.88
CA ALA A 165 -15.04 -14.02 3.34
C ALA A 165 -14.86 -15.16 2.32
N ALA A 166 -15.96 -15.65 1.72
CA ALA A 166 -15.92 -16.72 0.73
C ALA A 166 -15.18 -16.30 -0.55
N GLU A 167 -15.44 -15.10 -1.08
CA GLU A 167 -14.80 -14.60 -2.30
C GLU A 167 -13.33 -14.20 -2.09
N VAL A 168 -13.01 -13.57 -0.96
CA VAL A 168 -11.61 -13.29 -0.58
C VAL A 168 -10.83 -14.59 -0.45
N SER A 169 -11.40 -15.61 0.22
CA SER A 169 -10.76 -16.93 0.36
C SER A 169 -10.50 -17.57 -1.00
N ARG A 170 -11.48 -17.50 -1.91
CA ARG A 170 -11.35 -18.04 -3.27
C ARG A 170 -10.27 -17.32 -4.07
N HIS A 171 -10.21 -15.99 -3.96
CA HIS A 171 -9.20 -15.19 -4.66
C HIS A 171 -7.80 -15.48 -4.10
N ALA A 172 -7.65 -15.52 -2.78
CA ALA A 172 -6.42 -15.85 -2.07
C ALA A 172 -5.88 -17.21 -2.51
N LEU A 173 -6.72 -18.25 -2.52
CA LEU A 173 -6.38 -19.59 -2.99
C LEU A 173 -5.97 -19.61 -4.47
N SER A 174 -6.67 -18.87 -5.33
CA SER A 174 -6.41 -18.88 -6.78
C SER A 174 -5.04 -18.30 -7.14
N ARG A 175 -4.54 -17.37 -6.32
CA ARG A 175 -3.28 -16.64 -6.56
C ARG A 175 -2.19 -16.91 -5.52
N SER A 176 -2.45 -17.82 -4.57
CA SER A 176 -1.56 -18.14 -3.45
C SER A 176 -1.14 -16.90 -2.64
N LEU A 177 -2.08 -15.95 -2.44
CA LEU A 177 -1.81 -14.70 -1.73
C LEU A 177 -2.13 -14.84 -0.23
N PRO A 178 -1.29 -14.31 0.66
CA PRO A 178 -1.63 -14.21 2.08
C PRO A 178 -2.77 -13.22 2.30
N ILE A 179 -3.54 -13.39 3.39
CA ILE A 179 -4.61 -12.48 3.79
C ILE A 179 -4.17 -11.74 5.07
N SER A 180 -4.34 -10.43 5.08
CA SER A 180 -4.01 -9.55 6.21
C SER A 180 -5.26 -8.77 6.64
N LEU A 181 -5.51 -8.65 7.95
CA LEU A 181 -6.68 -7.94 8.49
C LEU A 181 -6.28 -6.67 9.24
N ILE A 182 -7.06 -5.61 9.03
CA ILE A 182 -7.05 -4.38 9.84
C ILE A 182 -8.47 -4.10 10.36
N GLY A 183 -8.57 -3.40 11.49
CA GLY A 183 -9.86 -3.09 12.15
C GLY A 183 -9.95 -3.61 13.59
N PRO A 184 -11.07 -3.44 14.30
CA PRO A 184 -11.23 -3.87 15.69
C PRO A 184 -11.00 -5.39 15.87
N LEU A 185 -10.35 -5.79 16.96
CA LEU A 185 -10.00 -7.19 17.23
C LEU A 185 -11.22 -8.14 17.20
N ASP A 186 -12.36 -7.68 17.71
CA ASP A 186 -13.60 -8.48 17.72
C ASP A 186 -14.09 -8.79 16.29
N GLU A 187 -13.94 -7.84 15.37
CA GLU A 187 -14.34 -8.02 13.97
C GLU A 187 -13.29 -8.82 13.19
N GLN A 188 -12.00 -8.60 13.46
CA GLN A 188 -10.92 -9.42 12.88
C GLN A 188 -11.08 -10.90 13.24
N THR A 189 -11.32 -11.20 14.52
CA THR A 189 -11.54 -12.59 14.99
C THR A 189 -12.80 -13.21 14.38
N HIS A 190 -13.86 -12.42 14.20
CA HIS A 190 -15.07 -12.87 13.53
C HIS A 190 -14.80 -13.24 12.06
N PHE A 191 -14.13 -12.37 11.32
CA PHE A 191 -13.80 -12.60 9.92
C PHE A 191 -12.82 -13.77 9.75
N ALA A 192 -11.81 -13.89 10.62
CA ALA A 192 -10.91 -15.04 10.65
C ALA A 192 -11.66 -16.37 10.89
N THR A 193 -12.71 -16.37 11.72
CA THR A 193 -13.56 -17.54 11.92
C THR A 193 -14.36 -17.90 10.66
N GLN A 194 -14.79 -16.92 9.88
CA GLN A 194 -15.44 -17.16 8.58
C GLN A 194 -14.45 -17.72 7.56
N LEU A 195 -13.24 -17.17 7.47
CA LEU A 195 -12.17 -17.67 6.60
C LEU A 195 -11.78 -19.12 6.92
N ALA A 196 -11.77 -19.49 8.21
CA ALA A 196 -11.47 -20.85 8.65
C ALA A 196 -12.46 -21.89 8.10
N ARG A 197 -13.71 -21.50 7.78
CA ARG A 197 -14.69 -22.38 7.12
C ARG A 197 -14.31 -22.72 5.67
N HIS A 198 -13.39 -21.96 5.09
CA HIS A 198 -12.89 -22.09 3.73
C HIS A 198 -11.42 -22.55 3.68
N ASP A 199 -10.91 -23.15 4.77
CA ASP A 199 -9.53 -23.60 4.91
C ASP A 199 -8.51 -22.48 4.65
N GLN A 200 -8.83 -21.24 5.05
CA GLN A 200 -7.96 -20.08 4.97
C GLN A 200 -7.66 -19.52 6.36
N SER A 201 -6.50 -18.89 6.48
CA SER A 201 -6.06 -18.14 7.67
C SER A 201 -5.66 -16.74 7.26
N ALA A 202 -5.92 -15.77 8.13
CA ALA A 202 -5.43 -14.41 7.97
C ALA A 202 -4.41 -14.06 9.06
N THR A 203 -3.57 -13.09 8.76
CA THR A 203 -2.65 -12.49 9.73
C THR A 203 -3.26 -11.21 10.27
N ASP A 204 -3.42 -11.15 11.59
CA ASP A 204 -3.94 -9.98 12.27
C ASP A 204 -2.83 -8.94 12.39
N VAL A 205 -2.98 -7.82 11.68
CA VAL A 205 -2.01 -6.71 11.72
C VAL A 205 -2.33 -5.75 12.88
N GLY A 206 -3.57 -5.78 13.37
CA GLY A 206 -4.04 -4.94 14.47
C GLY A 206 -4.50 -3.54 14.04
N THR A 207 -4.64 -2.64 15.02
CA THR A 207 -5.12 -1.26 14.85
C THR A 207 -4.08 -0.19 15.18
N ASP A 208 -2.93 -0.60 15.70
CA ASP A 208 -1.95 0.32 16.30
C ASP A 208 -0.76 0.52 15.35
N LEU A 209 -1.05 0.81 14.09
CA LEU A 209 -0.02 1.16 13.12
C LEU A 209 0.25 2.67 13.21
N ASP A 210 1.49 3.11 13.02
CA ASP A 210 1.68 4.53 12.74
C ASP A 210 1.15 4.87 11.33
N PRO A 211 0.90 6.15 10.99
CA PRO A 211 0.37 6.51 9.67
C PRO A 211 1.26 6.02 8.52
N GLU A 212 2.57 5.97 8.68
CA GLU A 212 3.52 5.58 7.62
C GLU A 212 3.58 4.06 7.43
N GLN A 213 3.48 3.29 8.51
CA GLN A 213 3.27 1.85 8.56
C GLN A 213 1.94 1.48 7.89
N PHE A 214 0.89 2.25 8.16
CA PHE A 214 -0.40 2.07 7.50
C PHE A 214 -0.30 2.34 6.00
N GLY A 215 0.33 3.45 5.62
CA GLY A 215 0.55 3.81 4.21
C GLY A 215 1.43 2.81 3.46
N SER A 216 2.51 2.33 4.09
CA SER A 216 3.43 1.35 3.52
C SER A 216 2.76 -0.01 3.33
N LEU A 217 1.95 -0.43 4.29
CA LEU A 217 1.15 -1.65 4.22
C LEU A 217 0.14 -1.60 3.06
N ILE A 218 -0.53 -0.47 2.86
CA ILE A 218 -1.43 -0.29 1.71
C ILE A 218 -0.63 -0.34 0.41
N GLN A 219 0.45 0.42 0.31
CA GLN A 219 1.27 0.50 -0.91
C GLN A 219 1.87 -0.84 -1.32
N ARG A 220 2.18 -1.71 -0.36
CA ARG A 220 2.72 -3.06 -0.60
C ARG A 220 1.65 -4.14 -0.73
N SER A 221 0.38 -3.84 -0.45
CA SER A 221 -0.71 -4.81 -0.61
C SER A 221 -0.91 -5.21 -2.08
N ALA A 222 -1.30 -6.45 -2.32
CA ALA A 222 -1.66 -6.90 -3.67
C ALA A 222 -3.02 -6.35 -4.09
N VAL A 223 -3.99 -6.35 -3.18
CA VAL A 223 -5.35 -5.81 -3.34
C VAL A 223 -5.82 -5.32 -1.97
N VAL A 224 -6.50 -4.17 -1.93
CA VAL A 224 -7.20 -3.67 -0.75
C VAL A 224 -8.70 -3.90 -0.89
N VAL A 225 -9.34 -4.48 0.12
CA VAL A 225 -10.79 -4.66 0.21
C VAL A 225 -11.25 -3.87 1.42
N THR A 226 -12.13 -2.88 1.21
CA THR A 226 -12.53 -1.96 2.29
C THR A 226 -13.93 -1.42 2.08
N GLY A 227 -14.66 -1.15 3.17
CA GLY A 227 -15.92 -0.39 3.14
C GLY A 227 -15.72 1.11 3.35
N ASP A 228 -14.48 1.57 3.56
CA ASP A 228 -14.14 2.97 3.80
C ASP A 228 -13.75 3.66 2.50
N ASP A 229 -14.48 4.73 2.14
CA ASP A 229 -14.27 5.51 0.92
C ASP A 229 -12.88 6.19 0.88
N ALA A 230 -12.37 6.66 2.01
CA ALA A 230 -11.07 7.33 2.08
C ALA A 230 -9.93 6.31 1.94
N LEU A 231 -10.04 5.13 2.55
CA LEU A 231 -9.09 4.04 2.33
C LEU A 231 -9.13 3.52 0.89
N HIS A 232 -10.33 3.39 0.32
CA HIS A 232 -10.50 3.02 -1.08
C HIS A 232 -9.82 4.02 -2.01
N HIS A 233 -10.04 5.34 -1.80
CA HIS A 233 -9.40 6.39 -2.60
C HIS A 233 -7.87 6.36 -2.46
N LEU A 234 -7.34 6.18 -1.25
CA LEU A 234 -5.90 6.06 -1.02
C LEU A 234 -5.28 4.88 -1.79
N ALA A 235 -5.85 3.68 -1.66
CA ALA A 235 -5.36 2.50 -2.36
C ALA A 235 -5.43 2.68 -3.90
N ARG A 236 -6.48 3.38 -4.38
CA ARG A 236 -6.61 3.72 -5.79
C ARG A 236 -5.50 4.66 -6.27
N VAL A 237 -5.13 5.65 -5.46
CA VAL A 237 -4.04 6.61 -5.75
C VAL A 237 -2.67 5.93 -5.71
N LEU A 238 -2.43 5.01 -4.77
CA LEU A 238 -1.12 4.37 -4.60
C LEU A 238 -0.81 3.31 -5.67
N HIS A 239 -1.75 2.39 -5.92
CA HIS A 239 -1.51 1.26 -6.82
C HIS A 239 -2.73 0.85 -7.67
N GLY A 240 -3.92 1.40 -7.41
CA GLY A 240 -5.11 1.19 -8.25
C GLY A 240 -5.82 -0.15 -8.05
N ARG A 241 -5.36 -0.99 -7.11
CA ARG A 241 -5.89 -2.34 -6.88
C ARG A 241 -6.73 -2.36 -5.61
N THR A 242 -8.00 -1.96 -5.73
CA THR A 242 -8.89 -1.84 -4.57
C THR A 242 -10.33 -2.21 -4.92
N VAL A 243 -11.06 -2.73 -3.94
CA VAL A 243 -12.49 -3.06 -4.01
C VAL A 243 -13.21 -2.35 -2.87
N LEU A 244 -14.23 -1.57 -3.22
CA LEU A 244 -15.10 -0.89 -2.26
C LEU A 244 -16.26 -1.82 -1.89
N LEU A 245 -16.50 -2.01 -0.60
CA LEU A 245 -17.59 -2.83 -0.08
C LEU A 245 -18.87 -1.99 0.07
N GLU A 246 -19.84 -2.20 -0.83
CA GLU A 246 -21.20 -1.67 -0.72
C GLU A 246 -22.08 -2.56 0.18
N ALA A 247 -23.16 -2.00 0.74
CA ALA A 247 -23.98 -2.65 1.77
C ALA A 247 -24.71 -3.93 1.30
N ASP A 248 -24.88 -4.15 -0.01
CA ASP A 248 -25.63 -5.27 -0.61
C ASP A 248 -24.84 -5.92 -1.76
N ILE A 249 -23.60 -6.36 -1.50
CA ILE A 249 -22.79 -7.01 -2.54
C ILE A 249 -23.17 -8.49 -2.72
N ASP A 250 -23.54 -8.85 -3.95
CA ASP A 250 -23.70 -10.24 -4.40
C ASP A 250 -22.35 -10.91 -4.74
N ASP A 251 -22.27 -12.23 -4.60
CA ASP A 251 -21.09 -13.07 -4.92
C ASP A 251 -20.47 -12.75 -6.29
N GLN A 252 -21.30 -12.60 -7.32
CA GLN A 252 -20.83 -12.35 -8.69
C GLN A 252 -20.23 -10.95 -8.88
N HIS A 253 -20.74 -9.96 -8.14
CA HIS A 253 -20.22 -8.60 -8.16
C HIS A 253 -18.86 -8.56 -7.45
N MET A 254 -18.79 -9.11 -6.23
CA MET A 254 -17.56 -9.21 -5.45
C MET A 254 -16.46 -9.95 -6.22
N GLN A 255 -16.79 -11.11 -6.79
CA GLN A 255 -15.85 -11.88 -7.59
C GLN A 255 -15.31 -11.05 -8.75
N ARG A 256 -16.19 -10.40 -9.52
CA ARG A 256 -15.78 -9.60 -10.67
C ARG A 256 -14.85 -8.44 -10.27
N ASP A 257 -15.15 -7.77 -9.17
CA ASP A 257 -14.39 -6.61 -8.72
C ASP A 257 -13.03 -7.01 -8.16
N LEU A 258 -12.93 -8.11 -7.40
CA LEU A 258 -11.64 -8.69 -6.99
C LEU A 258 -10.79 -9.10 -8.20
N TRP A 259 -11.39 -9.77 -9.19
CA TRP A 259 -10.66 -10.17 -10.40
C TRP A 259 -10.21 -8.96 -11.23
N ARG A 260 -11.02 -7.90 -11.32
CA ARG A 260 -10.64 -6.64 -11.98
C ARG A 260 -9.52 -5.93 -11.23
N ALA A 261 -9.66 -5.73 -9.92
CA ALA A 261 -8.65 -5.08 -9.08
C ALA A 261 -7.30 -5.81 -9.15
N GLY A 262 -7.31 -7.14 -9.20
CA GLY A 262 -6.10 -7.94 -9.34
C GLY A 262 -5.48 -7.95 -10.75
N SER A 263 -6.18 -7.49 -11.79
CA SER A 263 -5.75 -7.65 -13.19
C SER A 263 -5.47 -6.33 -13.90
N ASP A 264 -6.28 -5.29 -13.63
CA ASP A 264 -6.13 -3.97 -14.22
C ASP A 264 -5.80 -2.94 -13.13
N PRO A 265 -4.55 -2.42 -13.04
CA PRO A 265 -4.31 -1.22 -12.27
C PRO A 265 -5.04 -0.07 -12.96
N SER A 266 -6.01 0.55 -12.28
CA SER A 266 -6.69 1.72 -12.82
C SER A 266 -5.66 2.79 -13.18
N GLY A 267 -5.58 3.14 -14.46
CA GLY A 267 -4.57 4.03 -15.01
C GLY A 267 -4.67 5.47 -14.49
N ASP A 268 -3.56 5.90 -13.89
CA ASP A 268 -3.02 7.26 -13.73
C ASP A 268 -3.95 8.41 -14.22
N ARG A 269 -4.83 8.90 -13.34
CA ARG A 269 -5.53 10.18 -13.57
C ARG A 269 -4.52 11.31 -13.35
N ARG A 270 -4.16 11.99 -14.44
CA ARG A 270 -3.25 13.14 -14.40
C ARG A 270 -3.82 14.27 -13.55
N HIS A 271 -3.07 14.70 -12.55
CA HIS A 271 -3.47 15.77 -11.63
C HIS A 271 -2.75 17.10 -11.94
N PHE A 272 -2.86 17.61 -13.17
CA PHE A 272 -2.35 18.95 -13.50
C PHE A 272 -2.99 20.05 -12.63
N SER A 273 -4.22 19.85 -12.16
CA SER A 273 -4.87 20.77 -11.22
C SER A 273 -4.19 20.80 -9.86
N ILE A 274 -3.67 19.68 -9.36
CA ILE A 274 -3.07 19.60 -8.02
C ILE A 274 -1.76 20.38 -7.97
N GLU A 275 -0.96 20.36 -9.05
CA GLU A 275 0.24 21.20 -9.15
C GLU A 275 -0.06 22.70 -9.06
N GLN A 276 -1.14 23.14 -9.71
CA GLN A 276 -1.58 24.54 -9.67
C GLN A 276 -2.10 24.91 -8.27
N LYS A 277 -2.93 24.05 -7.67
CA LYS A 277 -3.42 24.23 -6.30
C LYS A 277 -2.27 24.27 -5.28
N MET A 278 -1.29 23.38 -5.41
CA MET A 278 -0.08 23.38 -4.58
C MET A 278 0.78 24.61 -4.79
N GLY A 279 0.95 25.08 -6.03
CA GLY A 279 1.68 26.32 -6.31
C GLY A 279 1.01 27.52 -5.65
N ARG A 280 -0.31 27.64 -5.79
CA ARG A 280 -1.10 28.71 -5.14
C ARG A 280 -1.06 28.60 -3.62
N LEU A 281 -1.17 27.40 -3.06
CA LEU A 281 -1.11 27.20 -1.62
C LEU A 281 0.27 27.56 -1.05
N ALA A 282 1.35 27.15 -1.73
CA ALA A 282 2.71 27.50 -1.32
C ALA A 282 2.93 29.02 -1.34
N GLU A 283 2.41 29.71 -2.36
CA GLU A 283 2.44 31.17 -2.46
C GLU A 283 1.67 31.84 -1.32
N ILE A 284 0.46 31.37 -0.99
CA ILE A 284 -0.33 31.90 0.14
C ILE A 284 0.43 31.70 1.46
N VAL A 285 1.04 30.52 1.67
CA VAL A 285 1.86 30.24 2.86
C VAL A 285 3.07 31.18 2.94
N GLU A 286 3.79 31.37 1.83
CA GLU A 286 4.93 32.30 1.77
C GLU A 286 4.48 33.74 2.10
N GLN A 287 3.38 34.20 1.49
CA GLN A 287 2.84 35.55 1.71
C GLN A 287 2.38 35.78 3.16
N THR A 288 1.66 34.83 3.74
CA THR A 288 1.23 34.90 5.15
C THR A 288 2.43 34.96 6.10
N ALA A 289 3.50 34.20 5.80
CA ALA A 289 4.73 34.22 6.60
C ALA A 289 5.44 35.58 6.54
N LEU A 290 5.55 36.16 5.34
CA LEU A 290 6.21 37.46 5.12
C LEU A 290 5.49 38.59 5.84
N LEU A 291 4.15 38.60 5.79
CA LEU A 291 3.32 39.58 6.49
C LEU A 291 3.55 39.54 8.00
N ARG A 292 3.60 38.33 8.59
CA ARG A 292 3.85 38.17 10.03
C ARG A 292 5.22 38.67 10.46
N LEU A 293 6.25 38.38 9.68
CA LEU A 293 7.63 38.74 10.00
C LEU A 293 7.91 40.25 9.89
N GLY A 294 6.90 41.08 9.58
CA GLY A 294 7.05 42.52 9.40
C GLY A 294 8.02 42.88 8.26
N ARG A 295 8.32 41.92 7.39
CA ARG A 295 9.13 42.14 6.21
C ARG A 295 8.17 42.64 5.13
N SER A 296 8.51 43.75 4.50
CA SER A 296 7.81 44.13 3.27
C SER A 296 7.89 42.94 2.31
N LEU A 297 6.74 42.59 1.68
CA LEU A 297 6.72 41.96 0.36
C LEU A 297 7.95 42.49 -0.38
N SER A 298 8.80 41.58 -0.82
CA SER A 298 10.16 41.92 -1.23
C SER A 298 10.17 43.22 -2.05
N LYS A 299 11.22 44.05 -1.97
CA LYS A 299 11.37 45.22 -2.88
C LYS A 299 11.56 44.78 -4.35
N ARG A 300 10.97 43.67 -4.77
CA ARG A 300 10.81 43.24 -6.14
C ARG A 300 9.50 43.81 -6.63
N THR A 301 9.54 44.39 -7.80
CA THR A 301 8.33 44.88 -8.46
C THR A 301 7.44 43.68 -8.81
N ILE A 302 6.12 43.92 -8.93
CA ILE A 302 5.14 42.94 -9.41
C ILE A 302 5.61 42.23 -10.69
N GLU A 303 6.35 42.95 -11.54
CA GLU A 303 6.97 42.43 -12.76
C GLU A 303 8.04 41.35 -12.46
N GLN A 304 8.90 41.55 -11.46
CA GLN A 304 9.94 40.60 -11.08
C GLN A 304 9.37 39.35 -10.39
N GLU A 305 8.29 39.49 -9.61
CA GLU A 305 7.56 38.32 -9.07
C GLU A 305 6.82 37.57 -10.17
N SER A 306 6.21 38.27 -11.12
CA SER A 306 5.56 37.65 -12.28
C SER A 306 6.57 36.90 -13.16
N GLU A 307 7.77 37.45 -13.37
CA GLU A 307 8.85 36.78 -14.10
C GLU A 307 9.36 35.55 -13.35
N ARG A 308 9.50 35.60 -12.02
CA ARG A 308 9.88 34.43 -11.22
C ARG A 308 8.81 33.34 -11.28
N ASN A 309 7.54 33.70 -11.12
CA ASN A 309 6.44 32.74 -11.19
C ASN A 309 6.32 32.12 -12.59
N GLN A 310 6.57 32.91 -13.65
CA GLN A 310 6.69 32.38 -15.00
C GLN A 310 7.90 31.45 -15.15
N GLN A 311 9.06 31.80 -14.59
CA GLN A 311 10.26 30.93 -14.61
C GLN A 311 10.04 29.63 -13.83
N LEU A 312 9.39 29.68 -12.67
CA LEU A 312 9.02 28.51 -11.88
C LEU A 312 7.97 27.66 -12.58
N MET A 313 6.95 28.26 -13.19
CA MET A 313 5.99 27.53 -14.04
C MET A 313 6.68 26.88 -15.25
N MET A 314 7.61 27.58 -15.90
CA MET A 314 8.39 27.02 -17.01
C MET A 314 9.30 25.88 -16.55
N LEU A 315 9.99 26.01 -15.43
CA LEU A 315 10.83 24.96 -14.85
C LEU A 315 10.00 23.74 -14.43
N GLY A 316 8.86 23.97 -13.76
CA GLY A 316 7.91 22.92 -13.42
C GLY A 316 7.34 22.22 -14.66
N HIS A 317 7.03 22.98 -15.72
CA HIS A 317 6.59 22.42 -16.99
C HIS A 317 7.69 21.57 -17.64
N GLN A 318 8.93 22.07 -17.71
CA GLN A 318 10.08 21.35 -18.26
C GLN A 318 10.35 20.06 -17.49
N GLN A 319 10.31 20.11 -16.16
CA GLN A 319 10.43 18.91 -15.32
C GLN A 319 9.28 17.94 -15.57
N SER A 320 8.03 18.41 -15.64
CA SER A 320 6.87 17.55 -15.92
C SER A 320 6.97 16.84 -17.28
N VAL A 321 7.46 17.54 -18.30
CA VAL A 321 7.71 16.99 -19.64
C VAL A 321 8.81 15.95 -19.58
N HIS A 322 9.93 16.25 -18.90
CA HIS A 322 11.03 15.31 -18.72
C HIS A 322 10.56 14.03 -18.01
N TRP A 323 9.81 14.16 -16.91
CA TRP A 323 9.22 13.04 -16.18
C TRP A 323 8.25 12.23 -17.04
N MET A 324 7.40 12.87 -17.85
CA MET A 324 6.54 12.18 -18.81
C MET A 324 7.35 11.42 -19.86
N GLN A 325 8.44 12.01 -20.36
CA GLN A 325 9.32 11.36 -21.34
C GLN A 325 10.03 10.15 -20.73
N GLN A 326 10.52 10.29 -19.50
CA GLN A 326 11.14 9.20 -18.74
C GLN A 326 10.14 8.07 -18.47
N ARG A 327 8.89 8.40 -18.08
CA ARG A 327 7.82 7.41 -17.89
C ARG A 327 7.41 6.71 -19.19
N ARG A 328 7.33 7.44 -20.32
CA ARG A 328 7.07 6.80 -21.62
C ARG A 328 8.18 5.83 -22.00
N ARG A 329 9.45 6.19 -21.74
CA ARG A 329 10.58 5.29 -21.96
C ARG A 329 10.49 4.06 -21.07
N SER A 330 10.19 4.23 -19.78
CA SER A 330 10.04 3.09 -18.86
C SER A 330 8.86 2.20 -19.24
N GLN A 331 7.74 2.78 -19.67
CA GLN A 331 6.58 2.01 -20.14
C GLN A 331 6.91 1.23 -21.40
N HIS A 332 7.61 1.83 -22.36
CA HIS A 332 8.07 1.11 -23.55
C HIS A 332 8.97 -0.07 -23.20
N THR A 333 9.93 0.11 -22.29
CA THR A 333 10.78 -1.00 -21.83
C THR A 333 9.99 -2.08 -21.08
N ILE A 334 8.97 -1.70 -20.30
CA ILE A 334 8.11 -2.68 -19.60
C ILE A 334 7.29 -3.48 -20.62
N ASP A 335 6.76 -2.82 -21.64
CA ASP A 335 5.98 -3.50 -22.68
C ASP A 335 6.85 -4.41 -23.56
N GLU A 336 8.10 -4.02 -23.84
CA GLU A 336 9.10 -4.90 -24.47
C GLU A 336 9.40 -6.12 -23.61
N LEU A 337 9.61 -5.95 -22.31
CA LEU A 337 9.82 -7.06 -21.37
C LEU A 337 8.61 -7.98 -21.27
N ARG A 338 7.40 -7.43 -21.29
CA ARG A 338 6.15 -8.21 -21.33
C ARG A 338 6.02 -9.02 -22.61
N TYR A 339 6.40 -8.44 -23.75
CA TYR A 339 6.41 -9.15 -25.02
C TYR A 339 7.43 -10.31 -25.00
N ALA A 340 8.64 -10.06 -24.49
CA ALA A 340 9.66 -11.08 -24.33
C ALA A 340 9.21 -12.22 -23.40
N LEU A 341 8.53 -11.89 -22.29
CA LEU A 341 7.96 -12.90 -21.38
C LEU A 341 6.91 -13.78 -22.07
N ARG A 342 6.00 -13.18 -22.84
CA ARG A 342 4.99 -13.95 -23.60
C ARG A 342 5.64 -14.88 -24.63
N GLN A 343 6.69 -14.41 -25.32
CA GLN A 343 7.44 -15.26 -26.24
C GLN A 343 8.08 -16.46 -25.51
N LEU A 344 8.69 -16.22 -24.34
CA LEU A 344 9.27 -17.30 -23.54
C LEU A 344 8.21 -18.29 -23.02
N GLU A 345 7.01 -17.80 -22.68
CA GLU A 345 5.88 -18.65 -22.31
C GLU A 345 5.42 -19.53 -23.49
N GLU A 346 5.30 -18.95 -24.69
CA GLU A 346 4.96 -19.70 -25.91
C GLU A 346 6.05 -20.74 -26.28
N GLU A 347 7.33 -20.37 -26.18
CA GLU A 347 8.46 -21.30 -26.36
C GLU A 347 8.42 -22.44 -25.34
N ARG A 348 8.07 -22.14 -24.10
CA ARG A 348 7.94 -23.14 -23.04
C ARG A 348 6.77 -24.08 -23.29
N ASP A 349 5.62 -23.58 -23.73
CA ASP A 349 4.44 -24.40 -24.02
C ASP A 349 4.64 -25.27 -25.27
N THR A 350 5.33 -24.76 -26.30
CA THR A 350 5.73 -25.57 -27.47
C THR A 350 6.73 -26.66 -27.08
N ALA A 351 7.74 -26.34 -26.27
CA ALA A 351 8.67 -27.35 -25.75
C ALA A 351 7.96 -28.42 -24.90
N LEU A 352 6.94 -28.04 -24.12
CA LEU A 352 6.13 -28.98 -23.35
C LEU A 352 5.29 -29.90 -24.25
N THR A 353 4.70 -29.39 -25.33
CA THR A 353 3.95 -30.22 -26.28
C THR A 353 4.87 -31.19 -27.03
N ASP A 354 6.06 -30.75 -27.44
CA ASP A 354 7.09 -31.62 -28.06
C ASP A 354 7.61 -32.70 -27.10
N ALA A 355 7.77 -32.37 -25.82
CA ALA A 355 8.11 -33.34 -24.79
C ALA A 355 6.98 -34.37 -24.58
N ALA A 356 5.72 -33.96 -24.72
CA ALA A 356 4.57 -34.86 -24.61
C ALA A 356 4.45 -35.79 -25.82
N THR A 357 4.66 -35.28 -27.04
CA THR A 357 4.63 -36.08 -28.27
C THR A 357 5.76 -37.11 -28.29
N SER A 358 7.00 -36.71 -27.97
CA SER A 358 8.14 -37.63 -27.87
C SER A 358 7.93 -38.74 -26.82
N ARG A 359 7.34 -38.42 -25.66
CA ARG A 359 6.95 -39.44 -24.66
C ARG A 359 5.92 -40.43 -25.22
N LEU A 360 4.98 -39.95 -26.03
CA LEU A 360 3.96 -40.79 -26.65
C LEU A 360 4.59 -41.71 -27.72
N GLU A 361 5.46 -41.17 -28.57
CA GLU A 361 6.23 -41.94 -29.55
C GLU A 361 7.08 -43.02 -28.88
N LEU A 362 7.82 -42.70 -27.82
CA LEU A 362 8.58 -43.68 -27.03
C LEU A 362 7.69 -44.81 -26.49
N ARG A 363 6.49 -44.47 -25.97
CA ARG A 363 5.53 -45.50 -25.54
C ARG A 363 5.07 -46.39 -26.69
N THR A 364 4.85 -45.83 -27.88
CA THR A 364 4.46 -46.63 -29.05
C THR A 364 5.60 -47.52 -29.55
N GLN A 365 6.83 -47.02 -29.56
CA GLN A 365 8.01 -47.80 -29.90
C GLN A 365 8.22 -48.94 -28.90
N HIS A 366 8.08 -48.66 -27.59
CA HIS A 366 8.18 -49.68 -26.56
C HIS A 366 7.11 -50.77 -26.71
N ARG A 367 5.85 -50.41 -27.02
CA ARG A 367 4.80 -51.39 -27.33
C ARG A 367 5.14 -52.24 -28.55
N ARG A 368 5.61 -51.63 -29.64
CA ARG A 368 6.05 -52.35 -30.85
C ARG A 368 7.22 -53.28 -30.55
N LEU A 369 8.16 -52.84 -29.70
CA LEU A 369 9.30 -53.65 -29.28
C LEU A 369 8.82 -54.87 -28.48
N ASN A 370 7.92 -54.68 -27.51
CA ASN A 370 7.31 -55.78 -26.76
C ASN A 370 6.51 -56.75 -27.67
N GLU A 371 5.79 -56.25 -28.67
CA GLU A 371 5.10 -57.09 -29.66
C GLU A 371 6.08 -57.89 -30.52
N LEU A 372 7.20 -57.29 -30.91
CA LEU A 372 8.26 -57.98 -31.65
C LEU A 372 8.96 -59.01 -30.77
N GLU A 373 9.26 -58.71 -29.51
CA GLU A 373 9.79 -59.68 -28.53
C GLU A 373 8.83 -60.85 -28.34
N MET A 374 7.53 -60.59 -28.19
CA MET A 374 6.52 -61.65 -28.14
C MET A 374 6.48 -62.49 -29.42
N ARG A 375 6.58 -61.87 -30.60
CA ARG A 375 6.61 -62.59 -31.89
C ARG A 375 7.88 -63.40 -32.08
N VAL A 376 9.04 -62.88 -31.67
CA VAL A 376 10.31 -63.63 -31.66
C VAL A 376 10.20 -64.80 -30.68
N ALA A 377 9.67 -64.59 -29.47
CA ALA A 377 9.42 -65.66 -28.52
C ALA A 377 8.43 -66.72 -29.04
N GLN A 378 7.49 -66.35 -29.90
CA GLN A 378 6.58 -67.28 -30.59
C GLN A 378 7.25 -68.01 -31.77
N LEU A 379 8.15 -67.34 -32.51
CA LEU A 379 8.87 -67.90 -33.66
C LEU A 379 10.04 -68.80 -33.23
N ASP A 380 10.71 -68.50 -32.13
CA ASP A 380 11.75 -69.35 -31.51
C ASP A 380 11.19 -70.62 -30.86
N GLN A 381 9.86 -70.83 -30.89
CA GLN A 381 9.23 -72.09 -30.49
C GLN A 381 8.96 -73.01 -31.70
N GLY A 382 10.04 -73.56 -32.27
CA GLY A 382 10.08 -74.85 -32.98
C GLY A 382 10.81 -75.91 -32.13
N PRO A 383 10.53 -77.22 -32.28
CA PRO A 383 10.30 -78.14 -31.17
C PRO A 383 11.57 -78.55 -30.40
N ALA A 384 11.75 -78.00 -29.19
CA ALA A 384 12.54 -78.63 -28.14
C ALA A 384 12.09 -78.15 -26.76
N ARG A 385 11.30 -79.01 -26.09
CA ARG A 385 11.11 -79.11 -24.63
C ARG A 385 10.98 -77.77 -23.89
N LEU A 386 9.72 -77.38 -23.65
CA LEU A 386 9.33 -76.56 -22.50
C LEU A 386 10.12 -77.00 -21.26
N GLN A 387 11.15 -76.24 -20.89
CA GLN A 387 11.61 -76.27 -19.50
C GLN A 387 10.44 -75.72 -18.70
N ARG A 388 9.84 -76.60 -17.90
CA ARG A 388 8.75 -76.29 -16.98
C ARG A 388 9.09 -74.97 -16.28
N THR A 389 8.37 -73.93 -16.63
CA THR A 389 8.19 -72.79 -15.72
C THR A 389 7.74 -73.40 -14.41
N VAL A 390 8.52 -73.14 -13.36
CA VAL A 390 8.22 -73.57 -12.01
C VAL A 390 6.82 -73.08 -11.71
N ASP A 391 5.91 -74.02 -11.48
CA ASP A 391 4.53 -73.71 -11.13
C ASP A 391 4.55 -73.09 -9.74
N TRP A 392 4.69 -71.76 -9.69
CA TRP A 392 4.85 -70.99 -8.46
C TRP A 392 3.68 -71.22 -7.51
N SER A 393 2.50 -71.55 -8.03
CA SER A 393 1.34 -71.94 -7.23
C SER A 393 1.58 -73.25 -6.47
N SER A 394 2.22 -74.24 -7.11
CA SER A 394 2.62 -75.51 -6.51
C SER A 394 3.73 -75.31 -5.49
N VAL A 395 4.75 -74.49 -5.81
CA VAL A 395 5.85 -74.17 -4.88
C VAL A 395 5.34 -73.42 -3.65
N ILE A 396 4.47 -72.43 -3.81
CA ILE A 396 3.84 -71.71 -2.70
C ILE A 396 3.01 -72.70 -1.85
N SER A 397 2.22 -73.57 -2.47
CA SER A 397 1.43 -74.57 -1.73
C SER A 397 2.29 -75.59 -0.98
N GLN A 398 3.47 -75.90 -1.50
CA GLN A 398 4.45 -76.80 -0.89
C GLN A 398 5.15 -76.11 0.29
N ILE A 399 5.54 -74.84 0.12
CA ILE A 399 6.10 -74.00 1.20
C ILE A 399 5.08 -73.83 2.32
N GLU A 400 3.80 -73.55 2.00
CA GLU A 400 2.74 -73.47 3.01
C GLU A 400 2.53 -74.79 3.75
N ARG A 401 2.58 -75.93 3.04
CA ARG A 401 2.49 -77.26 3.67
C ARG A 401 3.69 -77.55 4.57
N ASP A 402 4.90 -77.25 4.12
CA ASP A 402 6.12 -77.49 4.88
C ASP A 402 6.21 -76.55 6.09
N LEU A 403 5.77 -75.29 5.95
CA LEU A 403 5.69 -74.33 7.05
C LEU A 403 4.63 -74.77 8.09
N LEU A 404 3.48 -75.29 7.65
CA LEU A 404 2.50 -75.93 8.54
C LEU A 404 3.04 -77.20 9.20
N ALA A 405 3.85 -78.00 8.50
CA ALA A 405 4.48 -79.18 9.07
C ALA A 405 5.52 -78.80 10.13
N VAL A 406 6.34 -77.79 9.88
CA VAL A 406 7.31 -77.22 10.83
C VAL A 406 6.60 -76.60 12.02
N LEU A 407 5.52 -75.83 11.82
CA LEU A 407 4.72 -75.28 12.93
C LEU A 407 4.06 -76.38 13.76
N ARG A 408 3.55 -77.45 13.16
CA ARG A 408 3.01 -78.61 13.89
C ARG A 408 4.11 -79.39 14.62
N TRP A 409 5.31 -79.48 14.04
CA TRP A 409 6.46 -80.11 14.68
C TRP A 409 6.98 -79.27 15.85
N LEU A 410 7.12 -77.95 15.69
CA LEU A 410 7.45 -77.00 16.76
C LEU A 410 6.38 -77.02 17.86
N ARG A 411 5.09 -77.11 17.52
CA ARG A 411 4.01 -77.26 18.50
C ARG A 411 4.06 -78.60 19.25
N ARG A 412 4.64 -79.65 18.65
CA ARG A 412 4.89 -80.93 19.33
C ARG A 412 6.17 -80.93 20.17
N GLN A 413 7.18 -80.15 19.79
CA GLN A 413 8.44 -79.96 20.53
C GLN A 413 8.31 -79.00 21.71
N LEU A 414 7.56 -77.90 21.54
CA LEU A 414 7.26 -76.89 22.56
C LEU A 414 5.92 -77.14 23.28
N GLY A 415 5.25 -78.25 22.93
CA GLY A 415 4.07 -78.78 23.60
C GLY A 415 4.45 -79.74 24.74
N ARG A 416 5.33 -79.28 25.63
CA ARG A 416 5.40 -79.58 27.06
C ARG A 416 5.95 -78.36 27.75
#